data_AF-A0A7W8JLD9-F1
#
_entry.id   AF-A0A7W8JLD9-F1
#
_cell.length_a   1.000
_cell.length_b   1.000
_cell.length_c   1.000
_cell.angle_alpha   90.00
_cell.angle_beta   90.00
_cell.angle_gamma   90.00
#
_symmetry.space_group_name_H-M   'P 1'
#
loop_
_entity.id
_entity.type
_entity.pdbx_description
1 polymer ?
#
loop_
_entity_poly.entity_id
_entity_poly.type
_entity_poly.pdbx_seq_one_letter_code
_entity_poly.pdbx_strand_id
1 'polypeptide(L)'
;MKKFAALNSTRTAHILLMLGIALVVSGCTRGTSDLRDWIAQEKAKKGAPITPLPVIKTFESFKYDDQDKRDPFSPSLAESEPSTANSGPRPDANRAKEPLEMFSLDSLKMVGTVGTGAGTEVLIKDPGGVIHRIHKGEYMGQNYGHVIAISDDHIDLVELVSNGNGGWMERPASIALAGQ
;
A
#
# COMPACT_ATOMS: atom_id res chain seq x y z
N MET A 1 22.55 115.33 -31.98
CA MET A 1 22.94 114.11 -32.73
C MET A 1 22.26 112.90 -32.08
N LYS A 2 21.12 112.43 -32.62
CA LYS A 2 20.41 111.24 -32.14
C LYS A 2 20.14 110.33 -33.33
N LYS A 3 20.99 109.31 -33.51
CA LYS A 3 20.75 108.26 -34.51
C LYS A 3 19.85 107.22 -33.85
N PHE A 4 18.56 107.32 -34.09
CA PHE A 4 17.63 106.24 -33.78
C PHE A 4 17.90 105.11 -34.76
N ALA A 5 18.47 104.00 -34.26
CA ALA A 5 18.63 102.78 -35.03
C ALA A 5 17.23 102.20 -35.29
N ALA A 6 16.80 102.20 -36.55
CA ALA A 6 15.58 101.52 -36.97
C ALA A 6 15.78 100.00 -36.77
N LEU A 7 15.17 99.44 -35.73
CA LEU A 7 15.08 98.00 -35.57
C LEU A 7 14.06 97.46 -36.58
N ASN A 8 14.53 96.63 -37.51
CA ASN A 8 13.66 95.93 -38.47
C ASN A 8 12.64 95.07 -37.73
N SER A 9 11.35 95.29 -38.02
CA SER A 9 10.20 94.62 -37.43
C SER A 9 10.31 93.08 -37.43
N THR A 10 10.96 92.51 -38.45
CA THR A 10 11.23 91.07 -38.57
C THR A 10 12.24 90.55 -37.54
N ARG A 11 13.27 91.34 -37.20
CA ARG A 11 14.25 90.95 -36.15
C ARG A 11 13.64 91.01 -34.75
N THR A 12 12.80 92.01 -34.47
CA THR A 12 12.05 92.08 -33.21
C THR A 12 11.03 90.94 -33.07
N ALA A 13 10.38 90.55 -34.17
CA ALA A 13 9.44 89.42 -34.18
C ALA A 13 10.14 88.08 -33.90
N HIS A 14 11.32 87.84 -34.49
CA HIS A 14 12.09 86.63 -34.21
C HIS A 14 12.63 86.57 -32.78
N ILE A 15 13.05 87.70 -32.20
CA ILE A 15 13.49 87.76 -30.80
C ILE A 15 12.31 87.50 -29.85
N LEU A 16 11.14 88.07 -30.11
CA LEU A 16 9.92 87.80 -29.34
C LEU A 16 9.45 86.34 -29.47
N LEU A 17 9.56 85.75 -30.65
CA LEU A 17 9.24 84.34 -30.89
C LEU A 17 10.20 83.41 -30.13
N MET A 18 11.52 83.67 -30.19
CA MET A 18 12.52 82.91 -29.44
C MET A 18 12.33 83.02 -27.93
N LEU A 19 12.00 84.23 -27.43
CA LEU A 19 11.72 84.44 -26.01
C LEU A 19 10.44 83.72 -25.57
N GLY A 20 9.41 83.71 -26.42
CA GLY A 20 8.18 82.95 -26.20
C GLY A 20 8.43 81.44 -26.15
N ILE A 21 9.25 80.90 -27.06
CA ILE A 21 9.64 79.49 -27.06
C ILE A 21 10.43 79.15 -25.79
N ALA A 22 11.37 79.98 -25.37
CA ALA A 22 12.15 79.77 -24.14
C ALA A 22 11.27 79.74 -22.88
N LEU A 23 10.23 80.58 -22.81
CA LEU A 23 9.24 80.57 -21.74
C LEU A 23 8.40 79.27 -21.73
N VAL A 24 8.00 78.76 -22.90
CA VAL A 24 7.21 77.52 -23.01
C VAL A 24 8.02 76.28 -22.59
N VAL A 25 9.34 76.25 -22.85
CA VAL A 25 10.21 75.11 -22.49
C VAL A 25 10.53 75.09 -20.98
N SER A 26 10.33 76.19 -20.25
CA SER A 26 10.60 76.28 -18.81
C SER A 26 9.57 75.60 -17.89
N GLY A 27 8.48 75.04 -18.43
CA GLY A 27 7.37 74.47 -17.65
C GLY A 27 7.54 73.02 -17.17
N CYS A 28 8.61 72.31 -17.55
CA CYS A 28 8.84 70.93 -17.14
C CYS A 28 9.82 70.81 -15.97
N THR A 29 9.42 71.26 -14.78
CA THR A 29 10.10 70.91 -13.52
C THR A 29 9.12 70.28 -12.54
N ARG A 30 8.50 69.15 -12.92
CA ARG A 30 7.71 68.35 -11.97
C ARG A 30 8.69 67.53 -11.13
N GLY A 31 8.95 68.00 -9.90
CA GLY A 31 9.91 67.36 -8.99
C GLY A 31 9.50 65.94 -8.62
N THR A 32 10.48 65.04 -8.49
CA THR A 32 10.27 63.63 -8.13
C THR A 32 10.20 63.41 -6.61
N SER A 33 9.86 64.44 -5.83
CA SER A 33 9.88 64.36 -4.36
C SER A 33 8.87 63.34 -3.85
N ASP A 34 7.65 63.37 -4.39
CA ASP A 34 6.57 62.44 -4.04
C ASP A 34 6.96 60.96 -4.25
N LEU A 35 7.63 60.65 -5.36
CA LEU A 35 8.13 59.30 -5.62
C LEU A 35 9.21 58.88 -4.61
N ARG A 36 10.09 59.81 -4.21
CA ARG A 36 11.14 59.54 -3.22
C ARG A 36 10.55 59.33 -1.84
N ASP A 37 9.55 60.13 -1.47
CA ASP A 37 8.84 60.01 -0.21
C ASP A 37 8.07 58.68 -0.14
N TRP A 38 7.41 58.28 -1.23
CA TRP A 38 6.75 56.98 -1.33
C TRP A 38 7.74 55.82 -1.20
N ILE A 39 8.89 55.86 -1.89
CA ILE A 39 9.93 54.82 -1.76
C ILE A 39 10.46 54.74 -0.32
N ALA A 40 10.69 55.89 0.32
CA ALA A 40 11.17 55.93 1.70
C ALA A 40 10.13 55.33 2.67
N GLN A 41 8.86 55.65 2.49
CA GLN A 41 7.76 55.07 3.27
C GLN A 41 7.65 53.56 3.06
N GLU A 42 7.74 53.07 1.82
CA GLU A 42 7.61 51.65 1.52
C GLU A 42 8.79 50.85 2.10
N LYS A 43 10.01 51.36 2.01
CA LYS A 43 11.21 50.75 2.60
C LYS A 43 11.19 50.73 4.14
N ALA A 44 10.48 51.67 4.76
CA ALA A 44 10.33 51.72 6.22
C ALA A 44 9.31 50.71 6.75
N LYS A 45 8.47 50.12 5.88
CA LYS A 45 7.53 49.07 6.31
C LYS A 45 8.31 47.81 6.69
N LYS A 46 8.13 47.36 7.94
CA LYS A 46 8.68 46.08 8.39
C LYS A 46 8.00 44.95 7.61
N GLY A 47 8.80 43.99 7.13
CA GLY A 47 8.29 42.80 6.46
C GLY A 47 7.32 42.03 7.34
N ALA A 48 6.42 41.25 6.70
CA ALA A 48 5.49 40.39 7.42
C ALA A 48 6.26 39.42 8.34
N PRO A 49 5.73 39.11 9.54
CA PRO A 49 6.33 38.12 10.42
C PRO A 49 6.51 36.79 9.71
N ILE A 50 7.73 36.27 9.71
CA ILE A 50 8.02 34.95 9.15
C ILE A 50 7.48 33.91 10.12
N THR A 51 6.79 32.90 9.61
CA THR A 51 6.34 31.78 10.45
C THR A 51 7.58 31.10 11.07
N PRO A 52 7.61 30.88 12.40
CA PRO A 52 8.72 30.20 13.04
C PRO A 52 8.85 28.77 12.48
N LEU A 53 10.08 28.28 12.40
CA LEU A 53 10.34 26.91 12.02
C LEU A 53 9.62 25.95 12.99
N PRO A 54 9.03 24.87 12.48
CA PRO A 54 8.40 23.88 13.33
C PRO A 54 9.45 23.26 14.27
N VAL A 55 9.10 23.12 15.54
CA VAL A 55 9.97 22.46 16.52
C VAL A 55 10.03 20.98 16.19
N ILE A 56 11.24 20.44 16.04
CA ILE A 56 11.47 19.01 15.86
C ILE A 56 11.00 18.32 17.14
N LYS A 57 9.97 17.47 17.05
CA LYS A 57 9.54 16.66 18.18
C LYS A 57 10.60 15.59 18.43
N THR A 58 11.19 15.59 19.62
CA THR A 58 11.97 14.46 20.10
C THR A 58 11.06 13.26 20.24
N PHE A 59 11.45 12.13 19.66
CA PHE A 59 10.76 10.87 19.89
C PHE A 59 10.98 10.45 21.35
N GLU A 60 9.91 10.08 22.04
CA GLU A 60 10.02 9.46 23.36
C GLU A 60 10.56 8.04 23.16
N SER A 61 11.71 7.73 23.76
CA SER A 61 12.24 6.38 23.75
C SER A 61 11.38 5.52 24.68
N PHE A 62 10.61 4.59 24.12
CA PHE A 62 9.90 3.60 24.91
C PHE A 62 10.90 2.54 25.42
N LYS A 63 11.03 2.42 26.74
CA LYS A 63 11.85 1.36 27.35
C LYS A 63 11.01 0.09 27.43
N TYR A 64 11.47 -0.97 26.77
CA TYR A 64 10.86 -2.28 26.88
C TYR A 64 11.22 -2.90 28.23
N ASP A 65 10.22 -3.13 29.08
CA ASP A 65 10.37 -3.66 30.44
C ASP A 65 9.43 -4.87 30.60
N ASP A 66 9.90 -6.02 30.11
CA ASP A 66 9.18 -7.28 30.07
C ASP A 66 9.97 -8.46 30.67
N GLN A 67 11.19 -8.21 31.16
CA GLN A 67 12.11 -9.25 31.63
C GLN A 67 11.54 -10.05 32.81
N ASP A 68 10.67 -9.44 33.61
CA ASP A 68 9.98 -10.09 34.73
C ASP A 68 8.56 -10.59 34.38
N LYS A 69 8.15 -10.47 33.11
CA LYS A 69 6.84 -10.93 32.64
C LYS A 69 6.95 -12.34 32.10
N ARG A 70 5.84 -13.07 32.18
CA ARG A 70 5.73 -14.40 31.58
C ARG A 70 6.07 -14.31 30.10
N ASP A 71 6.95 -15.20 29.65
CA ASP A 71 7.33 -15.31 28.24
C ASP A 71 6.06 -15.45 27.38
N PRO A 72 5.79 -14.50 26.46
CA PRO A 72 4.61 -14.53 25.61
C PRO A 72 4.56 -15.74 24.67
N PHE A 73 5.68 -16.45 24.48
CA PHE A 73 5.79 -17.67 23.69
C PHE A 73 5.84 -18.95 24.53
N SER A 74 5.81 -18.84 25.86
CA SER A 74 5.70 -20.03 26.71
C SER A 74 4.30 -20.66 26.59
N PRO A 75 4.19 -22.00 26.53
CA PRO A 75 2.92 -22.70 26.43
C PRO A 75 2.02 -22.36 27.62
N SER A 76 0.73 -22.16 27.36
CA SER A 76 -0.24 -21.83 28.41
C SER A 76 -0.30 -22.94 29.47
N LEU A 77 -0.78 -22.63 30.68
CA LEU A 77 -1.02 -23.65 31.71
C LEU A 77 -2.01 -24.73 31.21
N ALA A 78 -2.92 -24.38 30.29
CA ALA A 78 -3.83 -25.33 29.64
C ALA A 78 -3.14 -26.21 28.57
N GLU A 79 -2.06 -25.73 27.95
CA GLU A 79 -1.18 -26.55 27.09
C GLU A 79 -0.20 -27.42 27.88
N SER A 80 0.15 -27.01 29.10
CA SER A 80 1.17 -27.68 29.93
C SER A 80 0.60 -28.86 30.71
N GLU A 81 -0.69 -28.84 31.03
CA GLU A 81 -1.39 -30.02 31.46
C GLU A 81 -1.42 -31.01 30.29
N PRO A 82 -0.94 -32.26 30.45
CA PRO A 82 -1.19 -33.29 29.47
C PRO A 82 -2.70 -33.45 29.41
N SER A 83 -3.29 -32.74 28.45
CA SER A 83 -4.67 -32.95 28.05
C SER A 83 -4.76 -34.45 27.85
N THR A 84 -5.85 -35.05 28.28
CA THR A 84 -6.24 -36.42 27.97
C THR A 84 -6.31 -36.57 26.44
N ALA A 85 -5.15 -36.63 25.80
CA ALA A 85 -4.88 -36.61 24.36
C ALA A 85 -5.22 -37.96 23.71
N ASN A 86 -6.13 -38.70 24.34
CA ASN A 86 -6.72 -39.92 23.83
C ASN A 86 -8.13 -39.69 23.26
N SER A 87 -8.64 -38.45 23.26
CA SER A 87 -10.05 -38.19 22.96
C SER A 87 -10.29 -37.47 21.63
N GLY A 88 -9.24 -37.08 20.91
CA GLY A 88 -9.33 -36.36 19.64
C GLY A 88 -9.09 -37.28 18.43
N PRO A 89 -9.55 -36.88 17.22
CA PRO A 89 -9.22 -37.60 15.99
C PRO A 89 -7.69 -37.71 15.85
N ARG A 90 -7.18 -38.83 15.36
CA ARG A 90 -5.74 -39.05 15.18
C ARG A 90 -5.48 -39.80 13.88
N PRO A 91 -4.41 -39.45 13.15
CA PRO A 91 -4.00 -40.24 12.01
C PRO A 91 -3.67 -41.67 12.41
N ASP A 92 -4.15 -42.65 11.64
CA ASP A 92 -3.76 -44.04 11.81
C ASP A 92 -2.35 -44.26 11.23
N ALA A 93 -1.36 -44.31 12.13
CA ALA A 93 0.04 -44.51 11.76
C ALA A 93 0.37 -45.97 11.39
N ASN A 94 -0.51 -46.94 11.67
CA ASN A 94 -0.26 -48.35 11.40
C ASN A 94 -0.74 -48.79 10.01
N ARG A 95 -1.50 -47.93 9.33
CA ARG A 95 -1.98 -48.18 7.97
C ARG A 95 -0.86 -47.99 6.94
N ALA A 96 -0.89 -48.80 5.88
CA ALA A 96 -0.07 -48.52 4.69
C ALA A 96 -0.53 -47.22 4.04
N LYS A 97 0.39 -46.33 3.67
CA LYS A 97 0.07 -45.04 3.05
C LYS A 97 -0.31 -45.20 1.58
N GLU A 98 -1.24 -44.38 1.10
CA GLU A 98 -1.54 -44.31 -0.33
C GLU A 98 -0.46 -43.52 -1.10
N PRO A 99 -0.26 -43.78 -2.41
CA PRO A 99 0.70 -43.03 -3.22
C PRO A 99 0.49 -41.52 -3.18
N LEU A 100 -0.77 -41.05 -3.17
CA LEU A 100 -1.10 -39.63 -3.18
C LEU A 100 -0.87 -38.92 -1.83
N GLU A 101 -0.58 -39.64 -0.75
CA GLU A 101 -0.25 -39.04 0.55
C GLU A 101 1.14 -38.38 0.58
N MET A 102 2.00 -38.66 -0.40
CA MET A 102 3.31 -38.01 -0.47
C MET A 102 3.25 -36.55 -0.93
N PHE A 103 2.13 -36.14 -1.53
CA PHE A 103 1.94 -34.81 -2.11
C PHE A 103 1.09 -33.92 -1.20
N SER A 104 1.31 -32.61 -1.24
CA SER A 104 0.42 -31.66 -0.57
C SER A 104 -0.89 -31.56 -1.36
N LEU A 105 -2.02 -31.35 -0.66
CA LEU A 105 -3.34 -31.34 -1.28
C LEU A 105 -3.45 -30.30 -2.41
N ASP A 106 -2.89 -29.10 -2.21
CA ASP A 106 -2.89 -28.00 -3.19
C ASP A 106 -2.15 -28.32 -4.50
N SER A 107 -1.29 -29.34 -4.48
CA SER A 107 -0.52 -29.77 -5.65
C SER A 107 -1.24 -30.83 -6.48
N LEU A 108 -2.29 -31.44 -5.92
CA LEU A 108 -3.14 -32.42 -6.58
C LEU A 108 -4.23 -31.72 -7.37
N LYS A 109 -4.59 -32.28 -8.52
CA LYS A 109 -5.65 -31.73 -9.38
C LYS A 109 -6.66 -32.79 -9.77
N MET A 110 -7.94 -32.54 -9.51
CA MET A 110 -9.02 -33.36 -10.06
C MET A 110 -9.10 -33.14 -11.56
N VAL A 111 -9.07 -34.23 -12.34
CA VAL A 111 -9.19 -34.17 -13.81
C VAL A 111 -10.49 -34.78 -14.32
N GLY A 112 -11.26 -35.46 -13.46
CA GLY A 112 -12.59 -35.97 -13.79
C GLY A 112 -12.99 -37.12 -12.88
N THR A 113 -14.11 -37.76 -13.21
CA THR A 113 -14.59 -38.98 -12.59
C THR A 113 -14.77 -40.07 -13.64
N VAL A 114 -14.75 -41.33 -13.21
CA VAL A 114 -15.03 -42.49 -14.06
C VAL A 114 -15.91 -43.47 -13.31
N GLY A 115 -16.87 -44.09 -14.02
CA GLY A 115 -17.82 -45.03 -13.44
C GLY A 115 -19.19 -44.42 -13.21
N THR A 116 -20.07 -45.18 -12.56
CA THR A 116 -21.46 -44.80 -12.31
C THR A 116 -21.94 -45.29 -10.94
N GLY A 117 -22.70 -44.47 -10.22
CA GLY A 117 -23.33 -44.84 -8.96
C GLY A 117 -22.31 -45.01 -7.82
N ALA A 118 -22.39 -46.13 -7.10
CA ALA A 118 -21.54 -46.39 -5.94
C ALA A 118 -20.08 -46.74 -6.28
N GLY A 119 -19.79 -47.03 -7.56
CA GLY A 119 -18.45 -47.34 -8.06
C GLY A 119 -17.78 -46.18 -8.77
N THR A 120 -18.21 -44.93 -8.53
CA THR A 120 -17.56 -43.76 -9.11
C THR A 120 -16.18 -43.54 -8.48
N GLU A 121 -15.16 -43.53 -9.33
CA GLU A 121 -13.77 -43.20 -8.99
C GLU A 121 -13.48 -41.75 -9.40
N VAL A 122 -12.70 -41.04 -8.61
CA VAL A 122 -12.13 -39.74 -9.01
C VAL A 122 -10.75 -39.95 -9.63
N LEU A 123 -10.46 -39.18 -10.67
CA LEU A 123 -9.16 -39.10 -11.33
C LEU A 123 -8.40 -37.90 -10.78
N ILE A 124 -7.28 -38.16 -10.10
CA ILE A 124 -6.40 -37.14 -9.51
C ILE A 124 -5.06 -37.16 -10.22
N LYS A 125 -4.65 -36.00 -10.75
CA LYS A 125 -3.33 -35.78 -11.33
C LYS A 125 -2.37 -35.27 -10.26
N ASP A 126 -1.24 -35.94 -10.12
CA ASP A 126 -0.15 -35.53 -9.24
C ASP A 126 0.76 -34.46 -9.90
N PRO A 127 1.70 -33.84 -9.14
CA PRO A 127 2.64 -32.88 -9.68
C PRO A 127 3.59 -33.44 -10.75
N GLY A 128 3.83 -34.76 -10.74
CA GLY A 128 4.60 -35.47 -11.77
C GLY A 128 3.81 -35.70 -13.06
N GLY A 129 2.50 -35.43 -13.04
CA GLY A 129 1.60 -35.57 -14.17
C GLY A 129 0.96 -36.95 -14.31
N VAL A 130 1.16 -37.85 -13.36
CA VAL A 130 0.53 -39.18 -13.34
C VAL A 130 -0.90 -39.06 -12.81
N ILE A 131 -1.83 -39.78 -13.44
CA ILE A 131 -3.23 -39.81 -13.04
C ILE A 131 -3.47 -41.07 -12.20
N HIS A 132 -4.00 -40.86 -11.00
CA HIS A 132 -4.36 -41.89 -10.03
C HIS A 132 -5.88 -41.95 -9.91
N ARG A 133 -6.41 -43.16 -9.71
CA ARG A 133 -7.83 -43.41 -9.45
C ARG A 133 -8.01 -43.56 -7.95
N ILE A 134 -8.98 -42.86 -7.39
CA ILE A 134 -9.25 -42.86 -5.95
C ILE A 134 -10.73 -43.11 -5.71
N HIS A 135 -11.03 -43.92 -4.70
CA HIS A 135 -12.39 -44.23 -4.26
C HIS A 135 -12.80 -43.39 -3.06
N LYS A 136 -14.11 -43.33 -2.82
CA LYS A 136 -14.63 -42.85 -1.54
C LYS A 136 -14.08 -43.74 -0.41
N GLY A 137 -13.56 -43.10 0.65
CA GLY A 137 -12.96 -43.77 1.80
C GLY A 137 -11.44 -43.94 1.73
N GLU A 138 -10.81 -43.63 0.59
CA GLU A 138 -9.36 -43.63 0.45
C GLU A 138 -8.74 -42.30 0.91
N TYR A 139 -7.41 -42.29 1.01
CA TYR A 139 -6.63 -41.18 1.53
C TYR A 139 -5.75 -40.55 0.45
N MET A 140 -5.58 -39.23 0.55
CA MET A 140 -4.63 -38.47 -0.26
C MET A 140 -4.22 -37.20 0.46
N GLY A 141 -3.13 -36.59 0.02
CA GLY A 141 -2.59 -35.41 0.67
C GLY A 141 -1.79 -35.76 1.93
N GLN A 142 -0.76 -34.96 2.22
CA GLN A 142 0.11 -35.13 3.39
C GLN A 142 -0.62 -35.05 4.75
N ASN A 143 -1.78 -34.38 4.79
CA ASN A 143 -2.57 -34.20 6.01
C ASN A 143 -3.66 -35.27 6.19
N TYR A 144 -3.43 -36.50 5.70
CA TYR A 144 -4.37 -37.63 5.86
C TYR A 144 -5.78 -37.30 5.35
N GLY A 145 -5.87 -36.67 4.18
CA GLY A 145 -7.14 -36.27 3.58
C GLY A 145 -8.00 -37.48 3.23
N HIS A 146 -9.05 -37.73 4.00
CA HIS A 146 -9.97 -38.85 3.80
C HIS A 146 -11.15 -38.44 2.91
N VAL A 147 -11.35 -39.13 1.79
CA VAL A 147 -12.39 -38.80 0.80
C VAL A 147 -13.78 -39.20 1.32
N ILE A 148 -14.65 -38.21 1.53
CA ILE A 148 -16.00 -38.41 2.08
C ILE A 148 -17.09 -38.44 1.01
N ALA A 149 -16.89 -37.73 -0.11
CA ALA A 149 -17.82 -37.67 -1.23
C ALA A 149 -17.10 -37.38 -2.55
N ILE A 150 -17.67 -37.90 -3.63
CA ILE A 150 -17.21 -37.69 -5.00
C ILE A 150 -18.39 -37.13 -5.79
N SER A 151 -18.21 -35.97 -6.39
CA SER A 151 -19.15 -35.29 -7.27
C SER A 151 -18.55 -35.19 -8.68
N ASP A 152 -19.35 -34.76 -9.66
CA ASP A 152 -18.88 -34.65 -11.06
C ASP A 152 -17.89 -33.50 -11.27
N ASP A 153 -18.01 -32.44 -10.47
CA ASP A 153 -17.26 -31.19 -10.59
C ASP A 153 -16.31 -30.91 -9.42
N HIS A 154 -16.36 -31.72 -8.35
CA HIS A 154 -15.47 -31.60 -7.20
C HIS A 154 -15.41 -32.90 -6.39
N ILE A 155 -14.48 -32.95 -5.44
CA ILE A 155 -14.43 -33.99 -4.43
C ILE A 155 -14.28 -33.38 -3.04
N ASP A 156 -14.97 -33.97 -2.06
CA ASP A 156 -14.91 -33.53 -0.67
C ASP A 156 -14.12 -34.50 0.19
N LEU A 157 -13.29 -33.95 1.06
CA LEU A 157 -12.43 -34.69 1.96
C LEU A 157 -12.28 -33.99 3.31
N VAL A 158 -11.82 -34.74 4.30
CA VAL A 158 -11.48 -34.22 5.63
C VAL A 158 -10.01 -34.47 5.89
N GLU A 159 -9.24 -33.40 6.10
CA GLU A 159 -7.84 -33.47 6.51
C GLU A 159 -7.72 -33.50 8.04
N LEU A 160 -6.69 -34.15 8.54
CA LEU A 160 -6.26 -34.06 9.94
C LEU A 160 -5.03 -33.16 10.02
N VAL A 161 -5.18 -32.01 10.67
CA VAL A 161 -4.10 -31.03 10.87
C VAL A 161 -3.78 -30.87 12.35
N SER A 162 -2.53 -30.56 12.68
CA SER A 162 -2.11 -30.29 14.07
C SER A 162 -2.83 -29.04 14.59
N ASN A 163 -3.38 -29.12 15.81
CA ASN A 163 -4.08 -28.00 16.43
C ASN A 163 -3.15 -27.01 17.17
N GLY A 164 -1.83 -27.26 17.19
CA GLY A 164 -0.83 -26.43 17.88
C GLY A 164 -0.57 -26.82 19.34
N ASN A 165 -1.49 -27.53 19.99
CA ASN A 165 -1.43 -27.93 21.40
C ASN A 165 -1.05 -29.42 21.55
N GLY A 166 -0.41 -30.01 20.54
CA GLY A 166 -0.06 -31.44 20.50
C GLY A 166 -1.20 -32.39 20.14
N GLY A 167 -2.38 -31.86 19.78
CA GLY A 167 -3.53 -32.61 19.28
C GLY A 167 -3.74 -32.44 17.77
N TRP A 168 -4.80 -33.04 17.26
CA TRP A 168 -5.23 -32.91 15.86
C TRP A 168 -6.65 -32.35 15.79
N MET A 169 -6.97 -31.73 14.67
CA MET A 169 -8.31 -31.26 14.33
C MET A 169 -8.66 -31.65 12.90
N GLU A 170 -9.93 -31.92 12.68
CA GLU A 170 -10.48 -32.16 11.35
C GLU A 170 -10.67 -30.83 10.62
N ARG A 171 -10.26 -30.78 9.36
CA ARG A 171 -10.43 -29.65 8.46
C ARG A 171 -11.12 -30.11 7.18
N PRO A 172 -12.36 -29.66 6.90
CA PRO A 172 -13.00 -29.95 5.63
C PRO A 172 -12.23 -29.25 4.50
N ALA A 173 -12.04 -29.96 3.39
CA ALA A 173 -11.39 -29.47 2.20
C ALA A 173 -12.09 -30.05 0.96
N SER A 174 -11.92 -29.37 -0.18
CA SER A 174 -12.51 -29.79 -1.45
C SER A 174 -11.55 -29.49 -2.59
N ILE A 175 -11.46 -30.38 -3.57
CA ILE A 175 -10.72 -30.15 -4.82
C ILE A 175 -11.74 -30.08 -5.94
N ALA A 176 -11.84 -28.91 -6.57
CA ALA A 176 -12.65 -28.72 -7.76
C ALA A 176 -12.00 -29.33 -9.00
N LEU A 177 -12.82 -29.74 -9.96
CA LEU A 177 -12.40 -30.16 -11.29
C LEU A 177 -11.56 -29.04 -11.91
N ALA A 178 -10.34 -29.37 -12.33
CA ALA A 178 -9.47 -28.42 -12.98
C ALA A 178 -10.13 -27.96 -14.30
N GLY A 179 -10.54 -26.68 -14.33
CA GLY A 179 -10.93 -26.02 -15.57
C GLY A 179 -9.77 -26.04 -16.57
N GLN A 180 -10.10 -26.26 -17.85
CA GLN A 180 -9.13 -26.27 -18.95
C GLN A 180 -8.46 -24.90 -19.13
#